data_AF-A0A7X4X2J6-F1
#
_entry.id   AF-A0A7X4X2J6-F1
#
_cell.length_a   1.000
_cell.length_b   1.000
_cell.length_c   1.000
_cell.angle_alpha   90.00
_cell.angle_beta   90.00
_cell.angle_gamma   90.00
#
_symmetry.space_group_name_H-M   'P 1'
#
loop_
_entity.id
_entity.type
_entity.pdbx_description
1 polymer ?
#
loop_
_entity_poly.entity_id
_entity_poly.type
_entity_poly.pdbx_seq_one_letter_code
_entity_poly.pdbx_strand_id
1 'polypeptide(L)'
;MISGDTILLALMVVTGINIVRYLTALRSLIYIMREAHPLLYQQVDGGGFFTTHANVTKQVRLYHYLKSKEYHHHHDPIFTGKCSRVRELFVLCCALLVLTSLVAFLL
;
A
#
# COMPACT_ATOMS: atom_id res chain seq x y z
N MET A 1 24.76 -2.10 -25.77
CA MET A 1 23.93 -0.88 -25.70
C MET A 1 22.64 -1.26 -25.00
N ILE A 2 22.22 -0.55 -23.96
CA ILE A 2 20.93 -0.80 -23.31
C ILE A 2 19.84 -0.14 -24.16
N SER A 3 18.84 -0.90 -24.60
CA SER A 3 17.70 -0.36 -25.35
C SER A 3 16.67 0.27 -24.41
N GLY A 4 15.88 1.21 -24.94
CA GLY A 4 14.74 1.80 -24.21
C GLY A 4 13.78 0.73 -23.68
N ASP A 5 13.48 -0.30 -24.47
CA ASP A 5 12.64 -1.44 -24.07
C ASP A 5 13.19 -2.16 -22.84
N THR A 6 14.51 -2.31 -22.74
CA THR A 6 15.15 -2.97 -21.59
C THR A 6 14.98 -2.14 -20.32
N ILE A 7 15.06 -0.82 -20.42
CA ILE A 7 14.85 0.11 -19.28
C ILE A 7 13.39 0.06 -18.84
N LEU A 8 12.45 0.11 -19.79
CA LEU A 8 11.03 0.06 -19.50
C LEU A 8 10.64 -1.27 -18.82
N LEU A 9 11.14 -2.39 -19.34
CA LEU A 9 10.91 -3.72 -18.75
C LEU A 9 11.44 -3.77 -17.31
N ALA A 10 12.65 -3.27 -17.07
CA ALA A 10 13.24 -3.24 -15.73
C ALA A 10 12.39 -2.40 -14.76
N LEU A 11 11.93 -1.22 -15.17
CA LEU A 11 11.05 -0.37 -14.37
C LEU A 11 9.70 -1.03 -14.08
N MET A 12 9.10 -1.70 -15.08
CA MET A 12 7.86 -2.46 -14.90
C MET A 12 8.02 -3.58 -13.87
N VAL A 13 9.12 -4.34 -13.93
CA VAL A 13 9.42 -5.41 -12.97
C VAL A 13 9.60 -4.85 -11.56
N VAL A 14 10.41 -3.79 -11.40
CA VAL A 14 10.63 -3.13 -10.10
C VAL A 14 9.32 -2.59 -9.53
N THR A 15 8.49 -1.96 -10.38
CA THR A 15 7.17 -1.46 -9.98
C THR A 15 6.25 -2.60 -9.54
N GLY A 16 6.16 -3.68 -10.32
CA GLY A 16 5.36 -4.85 -9.99
C GLY A 16 5.78 -5.50 -8.66
N ILE A 17 7.08 -5.68 -8.43
CA ILE A 17 7.60 -6.22 -7.16
C ILE A 17 7.18 -5.32 -5.99
N ASN A 18 7.29 -4.00 -6.14
CA ASN A 18 6.90 -3.08 -5.07
C ASN A 18 5.39 -3.06 -4.83
N ILE A 19 4.56 -3.22 -5.86
CA ILE A 19 3.10 -3.38 -5.71
C ILE A 19 2.79 -4.66 -4.91
N VAL A 20 3.42 -5.79 -5.23
CA VAL A 20 3.25 -7.04 -4.46
C VAL A 20 3.69 -6.85 -3.00
N ARG A 21 4.81 -6.17 -2.76
CA ARG A 21 5.28 -5.83 -1.40
C ARG A 21 4.29 -4.94 -0.65
N TYR A 22 3.67 -3.97 -1.34
CA TYR A 22 2.64 -3.13 -0.76
C TYR A 22 1.40 -3.92 -0.38
N LEU A 23 0.89 -4.77 -1.28
CA LEU A 23 -0.30 -5.59 -1.04
C LEU A 23 -0.11 -6.59 0.11
N THR A 24 1.06 -7.24 0.16
CA THR A 24 1.42 -8.16 1.25
C THR A 24 1.55 -7.42 2.60
N ALA A 25 2.17 -6.24 2.61
CA ALA A 25 2.26 -5.41 3.81
C ALA A 25 0.88 -4.94 4.29
N LEU A 26 0.00 -4.53 3.37
CA LEU A 26 -1.38 -4.14 3.66
C LEU A 26 -2.17 -5.32 4.25
N ARG A 27 -2.03 -6.52 3.68
CA ARG A 27 -2.66 -7.74 4.22
C ARG A 27 -2.18 -8.04 5.64
N SER A 28 -0.88 -7.93 5.89
CA SER A 28 -0.31 -8.07 7.23
C SER A 28 -0.84 -7.02 8.21
N LEU A 29 -1.05 -5.78 7.75
CA LEU A 29 -1.61 -4.70 8.56
C LEU A 29 -3.07 -4.99 8.93
N ILE A 30 -3.90 -5.38 7.96
CA ILE A 30 -5.30 -5.73 8.21
C ILE A 30 -5.41 -6.90 9.21
N TYR A 31 -4.52 -7.90 9.11
CA TYR A 31 -4.50 -9.02 10.05
C TYR A 31 -4.26 -8.54 11.50
N ILE A 32 -3.22 -7.73 11.73
CA ILE A 32 -2.89 -7.25 13.09
C ILE A 32 -3.89 -6.20 13.58
N MET A 33 -4.52 -5.43 12.69
CA MET A 33 -5.59 -4.49 13.03
C MET A 33 -6.75 -5.16 13.74
N ARG A 34 -7.03 -6.44 13.47
CA ARG A 34 -8.10 -7.18 14.14
C ARG A 34 -7.95 -7.19 15.66
N GLU A 35 -6.71 -7.28 16.13
CA GLU A 35 -6.39 -7.34 17.56
C GLU A 35 -6.04 -5.96 18.12
N ALA A 36 -5.21 -5.19 17.40
CA ALA A 36 -4.72 -3.90 17.86
C ALA A 36 -5.80 -2.79 17.80
N HIS A 37 -6.71 -2.83 16.83
CA HIS A 37 -7.73 -1.80 16.65
C HIS A 37 -9.02 -2.35 15.99
N PRO A 38 -9.81 -3.17 16.71
CA PRO A 38 -10.95 -3.92 16.16
C PRO A 38 -12.06 -3.02 15.58
N LEU A 39 -12.25 -1.82 16.14
CA LEU A 39 -13.22 -0.84 15.62
C LEU A 39 -12.86 -0.40 14.20
N LEU A 40 -11.60 -0.06 13.94
CA LEU A 40 -11.16 0.31 12.60
C LEU A 40 -11.16 -0.89 11.66
N TYR A 41 -10.80 -2.08 12.13
CA TYR A 41 -10.90 -3.32 11.35
C TYR A 41 -12.33 -3.54 10.81
N GLN A 42 -13.35 -3.33 11.63
CA GLN A 42 -14.73 -3.45 11.20
C GLN A 42 -15.16 -2.32 10.25
N GLN A 43 -14.71 -1.09 10.51
CA GLN A 43 -14.98 0.07 9.67
C GLN A 43 -14.40 -0.04 8.25
N VAL A 44 -13.21 -0.64 8.12
CA VAL A 44 -12.56 -0.85 6.83
C VAL A 44 -12.97 -2.14 6.16
N ASP A 45 -13.87 -2.92 6.77
CA ASP A 45 -14.27 -4.24 6.28
C ASP A 45 -13.09 -5.21 6.17
N GLY A 46 -12.32 -5.39 7.25
CA GLY A 46 -11.05 -6.12 7.22
C GLY A 46 -11.14 -7.55 6.65
N GLY A 47 -12.26 -8.24 6.83
CA GLY A 47 -12.52 -9.55 6.24
C GLY A 47 -12.81 -9.49 4.73
N GLY A 48 -13.51 -8.45 4.27
CA GLY A 48 -13.85 -8.19 2.88
C GLY A 48 -12.85 -7.31 2.12
N PHE A 49 -11.79 -6.83 2.76
CA PHE A 49 -10.94 -5.73 2.28
C PHE A 49 -10.34 -5.98 0.88
N PHE A 50 -9.98 -7.23 0.58
CA PHE A 50 -9.40 -7.66 -0.70
C PHE A 50 -10.39 -8.39 -1.62
N THR A 51 -11.69 -8.33 -1.33
CA THR A 51 -12.71 -8.97 -2.18
C THR A 51 -13.11 -8.06 -3.33
N THR A 52 -13.67 -8.64 -4.39
CA THR A 52 -14.16 -7.90 -5.57
C THR A 52 -15.31 -6.94 -5.26
N HIS A 53 -16.04 -7.16 -4.16
CA HIS A 53 -17.11 -6.29 -3.69
C HIS A 53 -16.66 -5.34 -2.56
N ALA A 54 -15.35 -5.15 -2.38
CA ALA A 54 -14.82 -4.25 -1.37
C ALA A 54 -15.35 -2.82 -1.59
N ASN A 55 -15.86 -2.23 -0.51
CA ASN A 55 -16.39 -0.87 -0.57
C ASN A 55 -15.23 0.13 -0.62
N VAL A 56 -15.04 0.79 -1.76
CA VAL A 56 -13.97 1.78 -1.99
C VAL A 56 -13.98 2.89 -0.94
N THR A 57 -15.16 3.34 -0.48
CA THR A 57 -15.29 4.36 0.57
C THR A 57 -14.66 3.91 1.89
N LYS A 58 -14.72 2.60 2.20
CA LYS A 58 -14.09 2.02 3.39
C LYS A 58 -12.57 1.89 3.22
N GLN A 59 -12.08 1.58 2.02
CA GLN A 59 -10.64 1.57 1.73
C GLN A 59 -10.04 2.98 1.82
N VAL A 60 -10.75 4.00 1.34
CA VAL A 60 -10.36 5.41 1.46
C VAL A 60 -10.26 5.83 2.93
N ARG A 61 -11.10 5.31 3.82
CA ARG A 61 -10.99 5.55 5.26
C ARG A 61 -9.66 5.05 5.84
N LEU A 62 -9.23 3.84 5.46
CA LEU A 62 -7.92 3.31 5.88
C LEU A 62 -6.79 4.18 5.34
N TYR A 63 -6.89 4.64 4.08
CA TYR A 63 -5.92 5.55 3.50
C TYR A 63 -5.82 6.85 4.31
N HIS A 64 -6.94 7.49 4.66
CA HIS A 64 -6.93 8.69 5.49
C HIS A 64 -6.29 8.45 6.85
N TYR A 65 -6.61 7.33 7.51
CA TYR A 65 -6.01 6.96 8.79
C TYR A 65 -4.47 6.83 8.71
N LEU A 66 -3.96 6.17 7.66
CA LEU A 66 -2.52 6.02 7.43
C LEU A 66 -1.86 7.35 7.02
N LYS A 67 -2.54 8.17 6.23
CA LYS A 67 -2.05 9.48 5.77
C LYS A 67 -1.92 10.48 6.91
N SER A 68 -2.95 10.60 7.75
CA SER A 68 -2.98 11.51 8.91
C SER A 68 -2.11 11.03 10.07
N LYS A 69 -1.56 9.81 9.98
CA LYS A 69 -0.73 9.18 11.01
C LYS A 69 -1.44 9.01 12.36
N GLU A 70 -2.75 8.80 12.33
CA GLU A 70 -3.60 8.62 13.51
C GLU A 70 -3.14 7.45 14.41
N TYR A 71 -2.42 6.47 13.83
CA TYR A 71 -1.85 5.33 14.52
C TYR A 71 -0.77 5.69 15.56
N HIS A 72 -0.19 6.90 15.57
CA HIS A 72 0.78 7.29 16.60
C HIS A 72 0.20 7.33 18.02
N HIS A 73 -1.13 7.41 18.15
CA HIS A 73 -1.82 7.31 19.44
C HIS A 73 -1.84 5.88 20.00
N HIS A 74 -1.48 4.88 19.20
CA HIS A 74 -1.41 3.49 19.65
C HIS A 74 -0.02 3.18 20.23
N HIS A 75 0.00 2.54 21.38
CA HIS A 75 1.24 2.19 22.08
C HIS A 75 1.90 0.89 21.58
N ASP A 76 1.26 0.16 20.64
CA ASP A 76 1.84 -1.05 20.09
C ASP A 76 2.90 -0.73 19.02
N PRO A 77 4.20 -0.99 19.29
CA PRO A 77 5.28 -0.71 18.35
C PRO A 77 5.19 -1.58 17.09
N ILE A 78 4.60 -2.77 17.17
CA ILE A 78 4.44 -3.67 16.03
C ILE A 78 3.40 -3.11 15.07
N PHE A 79 2.23 -2.71 15.60
CA PHE A 79 1.16 -2.10 14.82
C PHE A 79 1.61 -0.80 14.14
N THR A 80 2.21 0.12 14.90
CA THR A 80 2.67 1.41 14.38
C THR A 80 3.76 1.25 13.32
N GLY A 81 4.69 0.30 13.51
CA GLY A 81 5.70 -0.04 12.51
C GLY A 81 5.10 -0.58 11.20
N LYS A 82 4.06 -1.42 11.28
CA LYS A 82 3.34 -1.92 10.08
C LYS A 82 2.61 -0.79 9.35
N CYS A 83 1.96 0.11 10.09
CA CYS A 83 1.31 1.30 9.52
C CYS A 83 2.32 2.17 8.76
N SER A 84 3.49 2.46 9.35
CA SER A 84 4.51 3.28 8.68
C SER A 84 5.03 2.61 7.42
N ARG A 85 5.33 1.30 7.49
CA ARG A 85 5.80 0.52 6.36
C ARG A 85 4.81 0.52 5.19
N VAL A 86 3.50 0.35 5.47
CA VAL A 86 2.45 0.40 4.44
C VAL A 86 2.40 1.78 3.79
N ARG A 87 2.48 2.86 4.60
CA ARG A 87 2.50 4.24 4.10
C ARG A 87 3.70 4.52 3.19
N GLU A 88 4.89 4.10 3.58
CA GLU A 88 6.13 4.26 2.80
C GLU A 88 6.09 3.47 1.50
N LEU A 89 5.61 2.22 1.55
CA LEU A 89 5.43 1.38 0.36
C LEU A 89 4.40 1.98 -0.60
N PHE A 90 3.32 2.58 -0.09
CA PHE A 90 2.33 3.27 -0.93
C PHE A 90 2.98 4.43 -1.71
N VAL A 91 3.71 5.31 -1.01
CA VAL A 91 4.41 6.44 -1.65
C VAL A 91 5.43 5.96 -2.68
N LEU A 92 6.20 4.92 -2.36
CA LEU A 92 7.15 4.31 -3.28
C LEU A 92 6.47 3.76 -4.53
N CYS A 93 5.35 3.04 -4.38
CA CYS A 93 4.59 2.51 -5.51
C CYS A 93 4.03 3.64 -6.39
N CYS A 94 3.48 4.70 -5.80
CA CYS A 94 3.01 5.86 -6.57
C CYS A 94 4.15 6.53 -7.35
N ALA A 95 5.31 6.74 -6.72
CA ALA A 95 6.47 7.33 -7.38
C ALA A 95 6.98 6.45 -8.53
N LEU A 96 7.08 5.13 -8.32
CA LEU A 96 7.51 4.18 -9.35
C LEU A 96 6.51 4.09 -10.51
N LEU A 97 5.21 4.13 -10.23
CA LEU A 97 4.18 4.17 -11.28
C LEU A 97 4.28 5.45 -12.12
N VAL A 98 4.42 6.61 -11.48
CA VAL A 98 4.60 7.89 -12.20
C VAL A 98 5.87 7.85 -13.06
N LEU A 99 6.99 7.41 -12.49
CA LEU A 99 8.26 7.30 -13.22
C LEU A 99 8.16 6.33 -14.40
N THR A 100 7.57 5.15 -14.18
CA THR A 100 7.42 4.13 -15.23
C THR A 100 6.52 4.64 -16.35
N SER A 101 5.41 5.31 -16.03
CA SER A 101 4.51 5.90 -17.03
C SER A 101 5.18 7.04 -17.81
N LEU A 102 5.98 7.89 -17.15
CA LEU A 102 6.73 8.95 -17.83
C LEU A 102 7.76 8.36 -18.79
N VAL A 103 8.52 7.34 -18.37
CA VAL A 103 9.49 6.67 -19.24
C VAL A 103 8.79 5.98 -20.41
N ALA A 104 7.64 5.33 -20.18
CA ALA A 104 6.85 4.71 -21.23
C ALA A 104 6.30 5.72 -22.26
N PHE A 105 6.08 6.97 -21.85
CA PHE A 105 5.62 8.03 -22.75
C PHE A 105 6.75 8.69 -23.55
N LEU A 106 7.97 8.70 -23.01
CA LEU A 106 9.14 9.35 -23.63
C LEU A 106 9.92 8.45 -24.59
N LEU A 107 9.77 7.12 -24.46
CA LEU A 107 10.36 6.11 -25.34
C LEU A 107 9.44 5.83 -26.53
#